data_AF-A0A2V9F439-F1
#
_entry.id   AF-A0A2V9F439-F1
#
_cell.length_a   1.000
_cell.length_b   1.000
_cell.length_c   1.000
_cell.angle_alpha   90.00
_cell.angle_beta   90.00
_cell.angle_gamma   90.00
#
_symmetry.space_group_name_H-M   'P 1'
#
loop_
_entity.id
_entity.type
_entity.pdbx_description
1 polymer ?
#
loop_
_entity_poly.entity_id
_entity_poly.type
_entity_poly.pdbx_seq_one_letter_code
_entity_poly.pdbx_strand_id
1 'polypeptide(L)'
;MKMLWCWRCRTLMPMLDDDEFRSVTGKRLLKDTKMPLREQLAPVLKEYNRVTGRCETNVNAVYHHRLSMYGPPCAKCGKPLRTPRAKLCGSCMHPVESAA
;
A
#
# COMPACT_ATOMS: atom_id res chain seq x y z
N MET A 1 8.08 -2.67 7.29
CA MET A 1 7.79 -3.12 5.92
C MET A 1 7.57 -4.63 5.84
N LYS A 2 6.59 -5.09 5.04
CA LYS A 2 6.38 -6.53 4.74
C LYS A 2 5.96 -6.73 3.27
N MET A 3 6.37 -7.83 2.65
CA MET A 3 5.90 -8.20 1.32
C MET A 3 4.45 -8.70 1.37
N LEU A 4 3.58 -8.15 0.54
CA LEU A 4 2.18 -8.57 0.45
C LEU A 4 1.65 -8.41 -0.97
N TRP A 5 0.64 -9.20 -1.34
CA TRP A 5 -0.04 -9.07 -2.62
C TRP A 5 -0.85 -7.77 -2.70
N CYS A 6 -0.54 -6.90 -3.66
CA CYS A 6 -1.32 -5.70 -3.95
C CYS A 6 -2.41 -6.00 -4.98
N TRP A 7 -3.68 -5.75 -4.64
CA TRP A 7 -4.81 -5.98 -5.56
C TRP A 7 -4.80 -5.08 -6.79
N ARG A 8 -4.23 -3.88 -6.69
CA ARG A 8 -4.18 -2.89 -7.77
C ARG A 8 -3.01 -3.17 -8.72
N CYS A 9 -1.83 -3.47 -8.18
CA CYS A 9 -0.66 -3.82 -8.99
C CYS A 9 -0.67 -5.26 -9.50
N ARG A 10 -1.45 -6.16 -8.88
CA ARG A 10 -1.50 -7.60 -9.19
C ARG A 10 -0.14 -8.29 -9.08
N THR A 11 0.64 -7.92 -8.06
CA THR A 11 1.94 -8.53 -7.76
C THR A 11 2.29 -8.36 -6.28
N LEU A 12 3.35 -9.03 -5.81
CA LEU A 12 3.92 -8.82 -4.49
C LEU A 12 4.61 -7.45 -4.43
N MET A 13 4.20 -6.65 -3.45
CA MET A 13 4.74 -5.31 -3.20
C MET A 13 5.26 -5.20 -1.77
N PRO A 14 6.36 -4.45 -1.55
CA PRO A 14 6.78 -4.08 -0.20
C PRO A 14 5.78 -3.08 0.37
N MET A 15 4.95 -3.54 1.30
CA MET A 15 3.95 -2.71 1.96
C MET A 15 4.54 -2.04 3.19
N LEU A 16 4.23 -0.76 3.33
CA LEU A 16 4.59 0.05 4.48
C LEU A 16 3.63 -0.23 5.64
N ASP A 17 4.16 -0.29 6.86
CA ASP A 17 3.31 -0.12 8.04
C ASP A 17 2.83 1.34 8.18
N ASP A 18 2.02 1.61 9.20
CA ASP A 18 1.40 2.92 9.37
C ASP A 18 2.40 4.04 9.69
N ASP A 19 3.51 3.73 10.33
CA ASP A 19 4.53 4.71 10.71
C ASP A 19 5.43 5.01 9.51
N GLU A 20 5.87 3.97 8.80
CA GLU A 20 6.57 4.07 7.52
C GLU A 20 5.73 4.85 6.49
N PHE A 21 4.45 4.55 6.39
CA PHE A 21 3.54 5.24 5.46
C PHE A 21 3.42 6.73 5.79
N ARG A 22 3.27 7.10 7.07
CA ARG A 22 3.24 8.50 7.48
C ARG A 22 4.57 9.21 7.17
N SER A 23 5.70 8.55 7.44
CA SER A 23 7.03 9.08 7.16
C SER A 23 7.24 9.35 5.65
N VAL A 24 6.91 8.37 4.81
CA VAL A 24 7.05 8.44 3.34
C VAL A 24 6.13 9.52 2.75
N THR A 25 4.84 9.48 3.07
CA THR A 25 3.86 10.42 2.50
C THR A 25 4.00 11.84 3.05
N GLY A 26 4.57 11.99 4.25
CA GLY A 26 4.92 13.28 4.85
C GLY A 26 6.00 14.07 4.10
N LYS A 27 6.75 13.43 3.19
CA LYS A 27 7.78 14.11 2.37
C LYS A 27 7.21 14.98 1.25
N ARG A 28 5.90 14.93 1.01
CA ARG A 28 5.22 15.77 0.00
C ARG A 28 5.46 17.26 0.25
N LEU A 29 5.81 18.01 -0.79
CA LEU A 29 6.13 19.44 -0.70
C LEU A 29 4.94 20.36 -1.04
N LEU A 30 3.70 19.93 -0.75
CA LEU A 30 2.44 20.61 -1.15
C LEU A 30 2.25 22.06 -0.64
N LYS A 31 3.25 22.63 0.03
CA LYS A 31 3.24 24.04 0.47
C LYS A 31 3.80 25.00 -0.59
N ASP A 32 4.47 24.50 -1.63
CA ASP A 32 5.01 25.33 -2.70
C ASP A 32 4.13 25.26 -3.95
N THR A 33 3.22 26.23 -4.11
CA THR A 33 2.27 26.29 -5.22
C THR A 33 2.92 26.68 -6.56
N LYS A 34 4.19 27.08 -6.56
CA LYS A 34 4.92 27.47 -7.78
C LYS A 34 5.60 26.29 -8.47
N MET A 35 5.77 25.17 -7.77
CA MET A 35 6.44 23.98 -8.28
C MET A 35 5.45 23.06 -9.02
N PRO A 36 5.85 22.38 -10.11
CA PRO A 36 5.01 21.35 -10.73
C PRO A 36 4.67 20.21 -9.76
N LEU A 37 3.43 19.70 -9.80
CA LEU A 37 2.96 18.63 -8.89
C LEU A 37 3.89 17.40 -8.87
N ARG A 38 4.48 17.04 -10.02
CA ARG A 38 5.42 15.92 -10.12
C ARG A 38 6.67 16.14 -9.26
N GLU A 39 7.21 17.35 -9.25
CA GLU A 39 8.37 17.71 -8.43
C GLU A 39 7.99 17.78 -6.95
N GLN A 40 6.80 18.30 -6.62
CA GLN A 40 6.30 18.33 -5.24
C GLN A 40 6.16 16.93 -4.63
N LEU A 41 5.89 15.91 -5.46
CA LEU A 41 5.70 14.52 -5.03
C LEU A 41 6.95 13.64 -5.22
N ALA A 42 7.98 14.12 -5.94
CA ALA A 42 9.21 13.36 -6.16
C ALA A 42 9.88 12.88 -4.85
N PRO A 43 9.89 13.66 -3.74
CA PRO A 43 10.44 13.19 -2.47
C PRO A 43 9.72 11.96 -1.89
N VAL A 44 8.42 11.79 -2.17
CA VAL A 44 7.66 10.62 -1.72
C VAL A 44 8.18 9.36 -2.40
N LEU A 45 8.42 9.40 -3.71
CA LEU A 45 8.96 8.27 -4.47
C LEU A 45 10.40 7.94 -4.03
N LYS A 46 11.21 8.97 -3.80
CA LYS A 46 12.59 8.81 -3.31
C LYS A 46 12.60 8.13 -1.94
N GLU A 47 11.75 8.57 -1.02
CA GLU A 47 11.66 8.00 0.32
C GLU A 47 11.08 6.58 0.30
N TYR A 48 10.08 6.32 -0.54
CA TYR A 48 9.55 4.98 -0.74
C TYR A 48 10.64 4.02 -1.22
N ASN A 49 11.45 4.42 -2.20
CA ASN A 49 12.58 3.62 -2.68
C ASN A 49 13.62 3.42 -1.55
N ARG A 50 13.96 4.47 -0.80
CA ARG A 50 14.90 4.36 0.33
C ARG A 50 14.46 3.33 1.38
N VAL A 51 13.16 3.29 1.71
CA VAL A 51 12.61 2.40 2.73
C VAL A 51 12.40 0.97 2.21
N THR A 52 12.01 0.81 0.95
CA THR A 52 11.56 -0.48 0.40
C THR A 52 12.52 -1.14 -0.58
N GLY A 53 13.52 -0.42 -1.08
CA GLY A 53 14.40 -0.82 -2.19
C GLY A 53 13.70 -0.89 -3.56
N ARG A 54 12.42 -0.49 -3.66
CA ARG A 54 11.63 -0.56 -4.89
C ARG A 54 11.51 0.83 -5.53
N CYS A 55 11.96 0.93 -6.78
CA CYS A 55 11.68 2.10 -7.62
C CYS A 55 10.21 2.09 -8.05
N GLU A 56 9.42 3.01 -7.47
CA GLU A 56 8.07 3.31 -7.92
C GLU A 56 8.08 4.60 -8.76
N THR A 57 7.28 4.66 -9.81
CA THR A 57 7.18 5.82 -10.71
C THR A 57 5.88 6.56 -10.55
N ASN A 58 4.86 5.91 -9.98
CA ASN A 58 3.55 6.48 -9.73
C ASN A 58 3.30 6.68 -8.24
N VAL A 59 3.21 7.93 -7.79
CA VAL A 59 2.94 8.27 -6.38
C VAL A 59 1.60 7.68 -5.91
N ASN A 60 0.63 7.55 -6.82
CA ASN A 60 -0.66 6.94 -6.48
C ASN A 60 -0.52 5.47 -6.09
N ALA A 61 0.53 4.80 -6.54
CA ALA A 61 0.81 3.43 -6.15
C ALA A 61 1.22 3.33 -4.67
N VAL A 62 2.05 4.28 -4.21
CA VAL A 62 2.49 4.36 -2.81
C VAL A 62 1.29 4.42 -1.86
N TYR A 63 0.23 5.15 -2.21
CA TYR A 63 -0.97 5.27 -1.37
C TYR A 63 -1.71 3.96 -1.13
N HIS A 64 -1.52 2.94 -1.96
CA HIS A 64 -2.10 1.62 -1.76
C HIS A 64 -1.08 0.53 -1.41
N HIS A 65 0.14 0.95 -1.08
CA HIS A 65 1.19 0.11 -0.50
C HIS A 65 1.26 0.27 1.03
N ARG A 66 0.10 0.24 1.70
CA ARG A 66 -0.03 0.37 3.15
C ARG A 66 -0.68 -0.88 3.73
N LEU A 67 -0.05 -1.50 4.73
CA LEU A 67 -0.49 -2.77 5.32
C LEU A 67 -1.90 -2.70 5.88
N SER A 68 -2.23 -1.65 6.63
CA SER A 68 -3.55 -1.48 7.26
C SER A 68 -4.71 -1.32 6.28
N MET A 69 -4.44 -1.13 4.98
CA MET A 69 -5.50 -1.14 3.96
C MET A 69 -6.02 -2.54 3.65
N TYR A 70 -5.28 -3.59 4.01
CA TYR A 70 -5.61 -4.97 3.71
C TYR A 70 -6.00 -5.70 4.98
N GLY A 71 -6.86 -6.71 4.82
CA GLY A 71 -7.22 -7.60 5.92
C GLY A 71 -6.26 -8.78 6.05
N PRO A 72 -6.53 -9.71 6.99
CA PRO A 72 -5.73 -10.91 7.16
C PRO A 72 -5.69 -11.76 5.88
N PRO A 73 -4.73 -12.69 5.75
CA PRO A 73 -4.72 -13.65 4.66
C PRO A 73 -5.99 -14.51 4.66
N CYS A 74 -6.53 -14.81 3.48
CA CYS A 74 -7.66 -15.72 3.32
C CYS A 74 -7.28 -17.13 3.80
N ALA A 75 -8.11 -17.73 4.66
CA ALA A 75 -7.90 -19.08 5.18
C ALA A 75 -7.78 -20.16 4.08
N LYS A 76 -8.46 -19.98 2.94
CA LYS A 76 -8.44 -20.93 1.83
C LYS A 76 -7.28 -20.74 0.86
N CYS A 77 -6.96 -19.50 0.47
CA CYS A 77 -5.98 -19.25 -0.62
C CYS A 77 -4.78 -18.39 -0.23
N GLY A 78 -4.65 -17.98 1.04
CA GLY A 78 -3.52 -17.22 1.57
C GLY A 78 -3.42 -15.75 1.12
N LYS A 79 -4.11 -15.34 0.05
CA LYS A 79 -4.10 -13.94 -0.41
C LYS A 79 -4.74 -13.01 0.62
N PRO A 80 -4.19 -11.79 0.82
CA PRO A 80 -4.75 -10.82 1.76
C PRO A 80 -6.16 -10.43 1.36
N LEU A 81 -7.05 -10.30 2.33
CA LEU A 81 -8.36 -9.72 2.10
C LEU A 81 -8.23 -8.27 1.61
N ARG A 82 -9.13 -7.85 0.69
CA ARG A 82 -9.05 -6.53 0.03
C ARG A 82 -9.14 -5.36 1.01
N THR A 83 -9.80 -5.58 2.14
CA THR A 83 -9.90 -4.64 3.26
C THR A 83 -9.95 -5.42 4.58
N PRO A 84 -9.66 -4.78 5.73
CA PRO A 84 -9.82 -5.40 7.05
C PRO A 84 -11.24 -5.88 7.36
N ARG A 85 -12.26 -5.30 6.70
CA ARG A 85 -13.69 -5.60 6.92
C ARG A 85 -14.30 -6.47 5.82
N ALA A 86 -13.48 -7.08 4.96
CA ALA A 86 -13.99 -7.90 3.88
C ALA A 86 -14.73 -9.13 4.44
N LYS A 87 -15.92 -9.41 3.90
CA LYS A 87 -16.71 -10.62 4.24
C LYS A 87 -16.44 -11.79 3.30
N LEU A 88 -15.71 -11.55 2.22
CA LEU A 88 -15.45 -12.49 1.13
C LEU A 88 -14.04 -12.28 0.57
N CYS A 89 -13.34 -13.37 0.27
CA CYS A 89 -12.05 -13.30 -0.39
C CYS A 89 -12.19 -12.86 -1.84
N GLY A 90 -11.55 -11.73 -2.19
CA GLY A 90 -11.59 -11.18 -3.55
C GLY A 90 -10.82 -11.97 -4.62
N SER A 91 -10.24 -13.15 -4.30
CA SER A 91 -9.55 -14.04 -5.26
C SER A 91 -10.31 -15.33 -5.49
N CYS A 92 -10.79 -15.98 -4.42
CA CYS A 92 -11.36 -17.32 -4.49
C CYS A 92 -12.82 -17.39 -4.02
N MET A 93 -13.41 -16.23 -3.66
CA MET A 93 -14.78 -16.12 -3.15
C MET A 93 -15.08 -16.95 -1.90
N HIS A 94 -14.06 -17.39 -1.16
CA HIS A 94 -14.28 -18.03 0.14
C HIS A 94 -14.79 -16.99 1.15
N PRO A 95 -15.88 -17.28 1.89
CA PRO A 95 -16.35 -16.42 2.97
C PRO A 95 -15.26 -16.19 4.01
N VAL A 96 -15.26 -15.00 4.60
CA VAL A 96 -14.42 -14.73 5.77
C VAL A 96 -15.23 -15.17 6.96
N GLU A 97 -14.76 -16.21 7.66
CA GLU A 97 -15.34 -16.63 8.92
C GLU A 97 -15.22 -15.45 9.89
N SER A 98 -16.35 -14.88 10.28
CA SER A 98 -16.40 -13.87 11.32
C SER A 98 -15.83 -14.51 12.58
N ALA A 99 -14.79 -13.92 13.17
CA ALA A 99 -14.46 -14.23 14.56
C ALA A 99 -15.72 -13.89 15.38
N ALA A 100 -16.34 -14.91 15.96
CA ALA A 100 -17.47 -14.77 16.88
C ALA A 100 -17.06 -13.98 18.12
#